data_AF-A0A2S4UKR9-F1
#
_entry.id   AF-A0A2S4UKR9-F1
#
_cell.length_a   1.000
_cell.length_b   1.000
_cell.length_c   1.000
_cell.angle_alpha   90.00
_cell.angle_beta   90.00
_cell.angle_gamma   90.00
#
_symmetry.space_group_name_H-M   'P 1'
#
loop_
_entity.id
_entity.type
_entity.pdbx_description
1 polymer ?
#
loop_
_entity_poly.entity_id
_entity_poly.type
_entity_poly.pdbx_seq_one_letter_code
_entity_poly.pdbx_strand_id
1 'polypeptide(L)'
;MIQEETEETNEPKKEGEHIESPYHLEILGIFKKYVWDLFNPEGNGNCGYRCLAKALGYADDAYLRLLGGEAAMNTIVAGILVAKVTEPIPPEKWLNKMDHSQMIANTYSRPVVFLSIESCSSFFPTRFGPNNSSSVWDPVYLLHVSGNHWVLADVQEVNGIKPIPPAVGSSRVAPQSTKEWKLKFKQHLTLYSQEVKRFKA
;
A
#
# COMPACT_ATOMS: atom_id res chain seq x y z
N MET A 1 40.58 -6.81 14.37
CA MET A 1 40.16 -6.89 12.96
C MET A 1 38.81 -6.21 12.87
N ILE A 2 38.83 -5.01 12.31
CA ILE A 2 37.65 -4.19 12.08
C ILE A 2 37.08 -4.68 10.75
N GLN A 3 35.84 -5.15 10.72
CA GLN A 3 35.14 -5.43 9.46
C GLN A 3 34.55 -4.10 8.97
N GLU A 4 35.01 -3.65 7.81
CA GLU A 4 34.47 -2.51 7.09
C GLU A 4 33.02 -2.80 6.68
N GLU A 5 32.11 -1.94 7.14
CA GLU A 5 30.77 -1.80 6.57
C GLU A 5 30.93 -1.33 5.12
N THR A 6 30.52 -2.15 4.16
CA THR A 6 30.34 -1.72 2.78
C THR A 6 29.13 -0.80 2.74
N GLU A 7 29.40 0.49 2.74
CA GLU A 7 28.47 1.57 2.49
C GLU A 7 27.93 1.41 1.07
N GLU A 8 26.73 0.83 0.94
CA GLU A 8 26.01 0.75 -0.33
C GLU A 8 25.61 2.17 -0.72
N THR A 9 26.39 2.74 -1.64
CA THR A 9 26.20 4.07 -2.16
C THR A 9 24.89 4.11 -2.93
N ASN A 10 23.84 4.65 -2.30
CA ASN A 10 22.57 4.98 -2.94
C ASN A 10 22.81 6.12 -3.94
N GLU A 11 23.24 5.78 -5.15
CA GLU A 11 23.21 6.70 -6.28
C GLU A 11 21.75 7.07 -6.59
N PRO A 12 21.42 8.37 -6.74
CA PRO A 12 20.08 8.78 -7.12
C PRO A 12 19.82 8.35 -8.57
N LYS A 13 18.92 7.38 -8.73
CA LYS A 13 18.41 6.96 -10.04
C LYS A 13 17.77 8.15 -10.76
N LYS A 14 18.19 8.37 -12.01
CA LYS A 14 17.85 9.53 -12.83
C LYS A 14 16.35 9.59 -13.15
N GLU A 15 15.81 10.81 -13.24
CA GLU A 15 14.48 11.09 -13.76
C GLU A 15 14.28 10.40 -15.13
N GLY A 16 13.42 9.39 -15.19
CA GLY A 16 13.04 8.72 -16.44
C GLY A 16 13.21 7.21 -16.51
N GLU A 17 13.53 6.49 -15.42
CA GLU A 17 13.38 5.03 -15.40
C GLU A 17 11.91 4.67 -15.67
N HIS A 18 11.67 4.03 -16.82
CA HIS A 18 10.34 3.57 -17.21
C HIS A 18 9.98 2.40 -16.29
N ILE A 19 8.84 2.47 -15.59
CA ILE A 19 8.35 1.38 -14.75
C ILE A 19 8.22 0.13 -15.64
N GLU A 20 9.03 -0.89 -15.38
CA GLU A 20 9.02 -2.14 -16.13
C GLU A 20 7.87 -3.03 -15.62
N SER A 21 6.64 -2.61 -15.93
CA SER A 21 5.41 -3.29 -15.54
C SER A 21 4.38 -3.23 -16.67
N PRO A 22 3.61 -4.31 -16.92
CA PRO A 22 2.53 -4.29 -17.90
C PRO A 22 1.44 -3.27 -17.54
N TYR A 23 1.39 -2.80 -16.29
CA TYR A 23 0.33 -1.94 -15.77
C TYR A 23 0.69 -0.45 -15.70
N HIS A 24 1.84 -0.03 -16.25
CA HIS A 24 2.26 1.37 -16.23
C HIS A 24 1.25 2.33 -16.89
N LEU A 25 0.46 1.85 -17.85
CA LEU A 25 -0.61 2.60 -18.52
C LEU A 25 -1.87 2.78 -17.65
N GLU A 26 -2.09 1.89 -16.69
CA GLU A 26 -3.24 1.93 -15.77
C GLU A 26 -2.96 2.84 -14.56
N ILE A 27 -1.74 3.35 -14.42
CA ILE A 27 -1.41 4.41 -13.46
C ILE A 27 -2.04 5.73 -13.94
N LEU A 28 -2.97 6.26 -13.16
CA LEU A 28 -3.60 7.55 -13.44
C LEU A 28 -2.54 8.65 -13.56
N GLY A 29 -2.67 9.52 -14.56
CA GLY A 29 -1.65 10.52 -14.93
C GLY A 29 -1.12 11.37 -13.77
N ILE A 30 -1.97 11.71 -12.80
CA ILE A 30 -1.60 12.47 -11.60
C ILE A 30 -0.58 11.74 -10.70
N PHE A 31 -0.51 10.41 -10.78
CA PHE A 31 0.40 9.57 -10.00
C PHE A 31 1.66 9.16 -10.74
N LYS A 32 1.72 9.29 -12.08
CA LYS A 32 2.82 8.75 -12.90
C LYS A 32 4.21 9.22 -12.47
N LYS A 33 4.35 10.48 -12.03
CA LYS A 33 5.64 11.01 -11.55
C LYS A 33 6.01 10.62 -10.12
N TYR A 34 5.09 10.01 -9.38
CA TYR A 34 5.27 9.60 -7.99
C TYR A 34 5.40 8.09 -7.83
N VAL A 35 4.85 7.30 -8.76
CA VAL A 35 5.00 5.84 -8.76
C VAL A 35 6.40 5.52 -9.30
N TRP A 36 7.22 4.92 -8.46
CA TRP A 36 8.59 4.54 -8.81
C TRP A 36 8.67 3.08 -9.27
N ASP A 37 7.92 2.20 -8.61
CA ASP A 37 7.89 0.77 -8.90
C ASP A 37 6.50 0.18 -8.66
N LEU A 38 6.24 -0.98 -9.27
CA LEU A 38 5.03 -1.77 -9.09
C LEU A 38 5.40 -3.21 -8.71
N PHE A 39 5.10 -3.60 -7.47
CA PHE A 39 5.15 -5.00 -7.09
C PHE A 39 3.88 -5.72 -7.60
N ASN A 40 4.08 -6.62 -8.57
CA ASN A 40 3.03 -7.41 -9.21
C ASN A 40 3.01 -8.85 -8.67
N PRO A 41 2.15 -9.18 -7.69
CA PRO A 41 2.01 -10.55 -7.20
C PRO A 41 1.25 -11.43 -8.20
N GLU A 42 1.31 -12.75 -7.99
CA GLU A 42 0.53 -13.73 -8.75
C GLU A 42 -1.00 -13.49 -8.63
N GLY A 43 -1.71 -13.54 -9.76
CA GLY A 43 -3.15 -13.30 -9.87
C GLY A 43 -4.04 -14.51 -9.52
N ASN A 44 -3.85 -15.11 -8.34
CA ASN A 44 -4.66 -16.26 -7.87
C ASN A 44 -5.75 -15.89 -6.86
N GLY A 45 -6.13 -14.61 -6.81
CA GLY A 45 -7.11 -14.05 -5.87
C GLY A 45 -6.52 -13.64 -4.51
N ASN A 46 -5.23 -13.87 -4.25
CA ASN A 46 -4.52 -13.40 -3.05
C ASN A 46 -3.72 -12.11 -3.27
N CYS A 47 -3.73 -11.54 -4.47
CA CYS A 47 -2.87 -10.41 -4.87
C CYS A 47 -2.94 -9.22 -3.90
N GLY A 48 -4.15 -8.83 -3.45
CA GLY A 48 -4.32 -7.73 -2.50
C GLY A 48 -3.68 -8.01 -1.13
N TYR A 49 -3.81 -9.23 -0.61
CA TYR A 49 -3.18 -9.61 0.66
C TYR A 49 -1.66 -9.72 0.53
N ARG A 50 -1.15 -10.20 -0.61
CA ARG A 50 0.29 -10.22 -0.91
C ARG A 50 0.88 -8.82 -1.01
N CYS A 51 0.14 -7.87 -1.57
CA CYS A 51 0.53 -6.46 -1.57
C CYS A 51 0.64 -5.90 -0.15
N LEU A 52 -0.34 -6.18 0.72
CA LEU A 52 -0.26 -5.79 2.13
C LEU A 52 0.95 -6.42 2.83
N ALA A 53 1.19 -7.72 2.61
CA ALA A 53 2.29 -8.43 3.24
C ALA A 53 3.64 -7.77 2.88
N LYS A 54 3.86 -7.51 1.58
CA LYS A 54 5.04 -6.82 1.08
C LYS A 54 5.17 -5.40 1.66
N ALA A 55 4.10 -4.61 1.68
CA ALA A 55 4.10 -3.23 2.18
C ALA A 55 4.37 -3.10 3.69
N LEU A 56 4.11 -4.16 4.45
CA LEU A 56 4.33 -4.23 5.89
C LEU A 56 5.73 -4.74 6.25
N GLY A 57 6.58 -5.01 5.25
CA GLY A 57 7.92 -5.54 5.50
C GLY A 57 7.90 -6.97 5.98
N TYR A 58 6.81 -7.71 5.77
CA TYR A 58 6.84 -9.17 5.84
C TYR A 58 7.56 -9.68 4.59
N ALA A 59 8.87 -9.41 4.52
CA ALA A 59 9.80 -10.24 3.77
C ALA A 59 9.85 -11.61 4.47
N ASP A 60 10.04 -12.67 3.69
CA ASP A 60 9.80 -14.05 4.11
C ASP A 60 10.53 -14.44 5.42
N ASP A 61 11.62 -13.77 5.80
CA ASP A 61 12.49 -14.13 6.93
C ASP A 61 12.10 -13.52 8.30
N ALA A 62 11.59 -12.29 8.35
CA ALA A 62 11.25 -11.62 9.61
C ALA A 62 10.05 -12.29 10.31
N TYR A 63 9.07 -12.72 9.51
CA TYR A 63 7.89 -13.44 10.01
C TYR A 63 8.24 -14.87 10.43
N LEU A 64 9.14 -15.54 9.68
CA LEU A 64 9.68 -16.84 10.06
C LEU A 64 10.28 -16.81 11.47
N ARG A 65 11.06 -15.77 11.80
CA ARG A 65 11.63 -15.61 13.15
C ARG A 65 10.56 -15.40 14.23
N LEU A 66 9.56 -14.57 13.96
CA LEU A 66 8.48 -14.28 14.93
C LEU A 66 7.63 -15.52 15.22
N LEU A 67 7.42 -16.37 14.21
CA LEU A 67 6.63 -17.59 14.32
C LEU A 67 7.40 -18.80 14.87
N GLY A 68 8.64 -18.62 15.34
CA GLY A 68 9.43 -19.70 15.94
C GLY A 68 10.36 -20.43 14.98
N GLY A 69 10.70 -19.80 13.85
CA GLY A 69 11.60 -20.34 12.84
C GLY A 69 10.90 -21.25 11.83
N GLU A 70 11.69 -21.80 10.92
CA GLU A 70 11.22 -22.61 9.78
C GLU A 70 10.39 -23.83 10.21
N ALA A 71 10.76 -24.50 11.31
CA ALA A 71 10.03 -25.66 11.82
C ALA A 71 8.61 -25.33 12.33
N ALA A 72 8.48 -24.24 13.09
CA ALA A 72 7.18 -23.81 13.61
C ALA A 72 6.31 -23.24 12.48
N MET A 73 6.91 -22.51 11.54
CA MET A 73 6.20 -22.07 10.35
C MET A 73 5.75 -23.24 9.48
N ASN A 74 6.58 -24.26 9.25
CA ASN A 74 6.19 -25.47 8.52
C ASN A 74 5.03 -26.21 9.21
N THR A 75 4.97 -26.19 10.54
CA THR A 75 3.85 -26.78 11.30
C THR A 75 2.57 -25.97 11.13
N ILE A 76 2.67 -24.64 11.19
CA ILE A 76 1.54 -23.74 10.94
C ILE A 76 1.06 -23.89 9.49
N VAL A 77 1.99 -23.89 8.53
CA VAL A 77 1.72 -24.11 7.10
C VAL A 77 1.07 -25.47 6.89
N ALA A 78 1.57 -26.55 7.51
CA ALA A 78 0.95 -27.87 7.42
C ALA A 78 -0.47 -27.91 8.01
N GLY A 79 -0.75 -27.14 9.08
CA GLY A 79 -2.07 -27.01 9.67
C GLY A 79 -3.03 -26.08 8.90
N ILE A 80 -2.50 -25.16 8.10
CA ILE A 80 -3.26 -24.24 7.24
C ILE A 80 -3.41 -24.78 5.81
N LEU A 81 -2.50 -25.66 5.38
CA LEU A 81 -2.45 -26.24 4.04
C LEU A 81 -3.73 -27.02 3.76
N VAL A 82 -4.63 -26.36 3.04
CA VAL A 82 -5.59 -27.05 2.18
C VAL A 82 -4.75 -27.79 1.13
N ALA A 83 -4.88 -29.12 1.07
CA ALA A 83 -3.97 -30.06 0.38
C ALA A 83 -3.59 -29.70 -1.07
N LYS A 84 -4.40 -28.88 -1.72
CA LYS A 84 -4.03 -28.02 -2.86
C LYS A 84 -5.23 -27.13 -3.12
N VAL A 85 -5.01 -25.82 -3.19
CA VAL A 85 -5.98 -24.93 -3.83
C VAL A 85 -5.66 -24.97 -5.32
N THR A 86 -6.22 -25.96 -6.03
CA THR A 86 -6.04 -26.08 -7.50
C THR A 86 -6.81 -25.02 -8.27
N GLU A 87 -7.82 -24.43 -7.63
CA GLU A 87 -8.71 -23.42 -8.21
C GLU A 87 -8.36 -22.03 -7.67
N PRO A 88 -8.40 -20.98 -8.50
CA PRO A 88 -8.28 -19.61 -8.02
C PRO A 88 -9.22 -19.34 -6.84
N ILE A 89 -8.78 -18.53 -5.88
CA ILE A 89 -9.64 -18.10 -4.77
C ILE A 89 -10.88 -17.41 -5.36
N PRO A 90 -12.10 -17.76 -4.93
CA PRO A 90 -13.31 -17.20 -5.52
C PRO A 90 -13.46 -15.71 -5.17
N PRO A 91 -14.10 -14.89 -6.03
CA PRO A 91 -14.12 -13.43 -5.89
C PRO A 91 -14.64 -12.91 -4.54
N GLU A 92 -15.53 -13.64 -3.87
CA GLU A 92 -16.10 -13.27 -2.57
C GLU A 92 -15.07 -13.31 -1.44
N LYS A 93 -13.89 -13.89 -1.69
CA LYS A 93 -12.77 -13.97 -0.74
C LYS A 93 -11.63 -13.01 -1.09
N TRP A 94 -11.70 -12.32 -2.23
CA TRP A 94 -10.68 -11.35 -2.63
C TRP A 94 -10.64 -10.17 -1.67
N LEU A 95 -9.53 -9.45 -1.67
CA LEU A 95 -9.45 -8.19 -0.95
C LEU A 95 -10.43 -7.19 -1.56
N ASN A 96 -11.42 -6.77 -0.77
CA ASN A 96 -12.41 -5.78 -1.15
C ASN A 96 -12.08 -4.39 -0.57
N LYS A 97 -12.09 -3.39 -1.45
CA LYS A 97 -11.79 -1.98 -1.15
C LYS A 97 -12.73 -1.35 -0.11
N MET A 98 -13.99 -1.73 -0.02
CA MET A 98 -14.93 -1.12 0.92
C MET A 98 -15.03 -1.91 2.22
N ASP A 99 -14.98 -3.24 2.14
CA ASP A 99 -15.19 -4.09 3.31
C ASP A 99 -13.96 -4.16 4.22
N HIS A 100 -12.74 -4.15 3.64
CA HIS A 100 -11.53 -4.44 4.42
C HIS A 100 -10.71 -3.20 4.78
N SER A 101 -10.86 -2.09 4.07
CA SER A 101 -9.90 -0.97 4.13
C SER A 101 -9.83 -0.28 5.48
N GLN A 102 -10.97 -0.05 6.12
CA GLN A 102 -10.98 0.57 7.44
C GLN A 102 -10.39 -0.36 8.51
N MET A 103 -10.60 -1.67 8.37
CA MET A 103 -9.99 -2.68 9.23
C MET A 103 -8.47 -2.67 9.05
N ILE A 104 -7.97 -2.77 7.81
CA ILE A 104 -6.54 -2.76 7.50
C ILE A 104 -5.87 -1.48 8.05
N ALA A 105 -6.45 -0.31 7.78
CA ALA A 105 -5.90 0.96 8.24
C ALA A 105 -5.76 1.02 9.77
N ASN A 106 -6.76 0.50 10.48
CA ASN A 106 -6.74 0.43 11.94
C ASN A 106 -5.76 -0.60 12.48
N THR A 107 -5.71 -1.80 11.89
CA THR A 107 -4.82 -2.89 12.32
C THR A 107 -3.37 -2.47 12.26
N TYR A 108 -2.98 -1.80 11.17
CA TYR A 108 -1.58 -1.43 10.95
C TYR A 108 -1.26 0.03 11.31
N SER A 109 -2.24 0.78 11.85
CA SER A 109 -2.10 2.21 12.19
C SER A 109 -1.52 3.07 11.05
N ARG A 110 -1.82 2.69 9.81
CA ARG A 110 -1.31 3.32 8.59
C ARG A 110 -2.46 3.65 7.63
N PRO A 111 -2.40 4.76 6.89
CA PRO A 111 -3.33 5.01 5.80
C PRO A 111 -3.30 3.90 4.74
N VAL A 112 -4.46 3.58 4.16
CA VAL A 112 -4.55 2.71 2.98
C VAL A 112 -5.13 3.54 1.84
N VAL A 113 -4.43 3.59 0.72
CA VAL A 113 -4.80 4.35 -0.46
C VAL A 113 -5.09 3.38 -1.60
N PHE A 114 -6.27 3.50 -2.18
CA PHE A 114 -6.68 2.75 -3.35
C PHE A 114 -6.60 3.65 -4.57
N LEU A 115 -5.87 3.19 -5.59
CA LEU A 115 -5.71 3.83 -6.88
C LEU A 115 -6.43 2.99 -7.94
N SER A 116 -7.10 3.65 -8.86
CA SER A 116 -7.73 3.06 -10.04
C SER A 116 -8.02 4.17 -11.05
N ILE A 117 -8.09 3.80 -12.32
CA ILE A 117 -8.56 4.69 -13.39
C ILE A 117 -10.00 5.19 -13.17
N GLU A 118 -10.83 4.42 -12.45
CA GLU A 118 -12.23 4.79 -12.17
C GLU A 118 -12.35 5.71 -10.96
N SER A 119 -11.69 5.35 -9.85
CA SER A 119 -11.78 6.11 -8.61
C SER A 119 -10.61 5.84 -7.68
N CYS A 120 -10.05 6.92 -7.13
CA CYS A 120 -9.05 6.85 -6.07
C CYS A 120 -9.67 7.25 -4.73
N SER A 121 -9.26 6.61 -3.63
CA SER A 121 -9.79 6.90 -2.29
C SER A 121 -8.81 6.51 -1.19
N SER A 122 -8.88 7.20 -0.05
CA SER A 122 -8.02 6.91 1.09
C SER A 122 -8.83 6.49 2.31
N PHE A 123 -8.26 5.63 3.15
CA PHE A 123 -8.83 5.24 4.44
C PHE A 123 -7.80 5.55 5.51
N PHE A 124 -8.16 6.43 6.44
CA PHE A 124 -7.30 6.78 7.56
C PHE A 124 -7.64 5.94 8.80
N PRO A 125 -6.65 5.65 9.66
CA PRO A 125 -6.93 5.04 10.95
C PRO A 125 -7.93 5.89 11.75
N THR A 126 -8.91 5.21 12.34
CA THR A 126 -9.92 5.79 13.22
C THR A 126 -9.65 5.48 14.69
N ARG A 127 -8.87 4.42 15.00
CA ARG A 127 -8.54 4.04 16.38
C ARG A 127 -7.42 4.85 16.99
N PHE A 128 -6.39 5.19 16.20
CA PHE A 128 -5.21 5.89 16.68
C PHE A 128 -4.87 7.08 15.78
N GLY A 129 -4.45 8.18 16.40
CA GLY A 129 -3.92 9.34 15.70
C GLY A 129 -2.46 9.11 15.24
N PRO A 130 -1.93 10.00 14.40
CA PRO A 130 -0.60 9.87 13.80
C PRO A 130 0.58 10.19 14.74
N ASN A 131 0.37 10.19 16.06
CA ASN A 131 1.34 10.58 17.09
C ASN A 131 1.76 9.41 18.00
N ASN A 132 1.28 8.18 17.75
CA ASN A 132 1.84 7.00 18.43
C ASN A 132 3.27 6.71 17.90
N SER A 133 4.15 6.17 18.71
CA SER A 133 5.61 6.24 18.54
C SER A 133 6.23 5.41 17.40
N SER A 134 5.48 4.97 16.39
CA SER A 134 6.04 4.22 15.24
C SER A 134 6.36 5.15 14.07
N SER A 135 7.63 5.22 13.69
CA SER A 135 8.19 6.14 12.70
C SER A 135 7.73 5.91 11.25
N VAL A 136 6.96 4.85 10.95
CA VAL A 136 6.55 4.49 9.58
C VAL A 136 5.07 4.80 9.37
N TRP A 137 4.79 6.01 8.89
CA TRP A 137 3.44 6.49 8.59
C TRP A 137 3.04 6.35 7.14
N ASP A 138 3.93 5.79 6.31
CA ASP A 138 3.74 5.78 4.87
C ASP A 138 2.46 5.05 4.50
N PRO A 139 1.58 5.67 3.68
CA PRO A 139 0.40 5.00 3.19
C PRO A 139 0.76 3.74 2.39
N VAL A 140 -0.11 2.73 2.47
CA VAL A 140 -0.04 1.58 1.56
C VAL A 140 -0.86 1.89 0.32
N TYR A 141 -0.23 1.92 -0.86
CA TYR A 141 -0.88 2.24 -2.14
C TYR A 141 -1.21 0.98 -2.93
N LEU A 142 -2.49 0.60 -2.96
CA LEU A 142 -3.00 -0.51 -3.76
C LEU A 142 -3.57 0.01 -5.07
N LEU A 143 -3.00 -0.38 -6.20
CA LEU A 143 -3.48 -0.05 -7.54
C LEU A 143 -4.31 -1.22 -8.08
N HIS A 144 -5.55 -0.92 -8.45
CA HIS A 144 -6.43 -1.87 -9.13
C HIS A 144 -6.15 -1.84 -10.63
N VAL A 145 -5.87 -3.00 -11.22
CA VAL A 145 -5.52 -3.14 -12.63
C VAL A 145 -6.31 -4.27 -13.27
N SER A 146 -6.54 -4.17 -14.58
CA SER A 146 -7.22 -5.20 -15.39
C SER A 146 -8.60 -5.64 -14.89
N GLY A 147 -9.23 -4.84 -14.01
CA GLY A 147 -10.57 -5.08 -13.46
C GLY A 147 -10.67 -6.11 -12.34
N ASN A 148 -9.59 -6.82 -12.00
CA ASN A 148 -9.63 -7.89 -10.99
C ASN A 148 -8.33 -8.14 -10.21
N HIS A 149 -7.29 -7.32 -10.42
CA HIS A 149 -5.97 -7.57 -9.85
C HIS A 149 -5.48 -6.38 -9.02
N TRP A 150 -4.78 -6.67 -7.93
CA TRP A 150 -4.15 -5.68 -7.07
C TRP A 150 -2.64 -5.74 -7.23
N VAL A 151 -2.04 -4.60 -7.51
CA VAL A 151 -0.59 -4.41 -7.45
C VAL A 151 -0.24 -3.37 -6.39
N LEU A 152 0.93 -3.52 -5.77
CA LEU A 152 1.42 -2.56 -4.78
C LEU A 152 2.24 -1.51 -5.51
N ALA A 153 1.80 -0.26 -5.43
CA ALA A 153 2.55 0.86 -5.99
C ALA A 153 3.52 1.41 -4.96
N ASP A 154 4.80 1.48 -5.31
CA ASP A 154 5.78 2.24 -4.55
C ASP A 154 5.65 3.72 -4.92
N VAL A 155 5.05 4.50 -4.01
CA VAL A 155 4.77 5.93 -4.25
C VAL A 155 5.71 6.78 -3.41
N GLN A 156 6.66 7.40 -4.11
CA GLN A 156 7.68 8.27 -3.55
C GLN A 156 7.22 9.73 -3.52
N GLU A 157 7.85 10.50 -2.64
CA GLU A 157 7.64 11.93 -2.58
C GLU A 157 8.46 12.65 -3.65
N VAL A 158 7.83 13.62 -4.32
CA VAL A 158 8.52 14.54 -5.22
C VAL A 158 8.47 15.92 -4.58
N ASN A 159 9.63 16.48 -4.25
CA ASN A 159 9.74 17.71 -3.45
C ASN A 159 9.06 17.60 -2.06
N GLY A 160 9.18 16.44 -1.40
CA GLY A 160 8.64 16.22 -0.05
C GLY A 160 7.12 16.10 0.03
N ILE A 161 6.44 15.87 -1.10
CA ILE A 161 4.99 15.71 -1.15
C ILE A 161 4.59 14.66 -2.19
N LYS A 162 3.51 13.93 -1.90
CA LYS A 162 2.87 12.99 -2.82
C LYS A 162 1.34 13.11 -2.74
N PRO A 163 0.60 12.97 -3.85
CA PRO A 163 -0.85 13.12 -3.84
C PRO A 163 -1.51 12.02 -3.02
N ILE A 164 -2.47 12.40 -2.18
CA ILE A 164 -3.32 11.46 -1.45
C ILE A 164 -4.77 11.75 -1.81
N PRO A 165 -5.53 10.76 -2.32
CA PRO A 165 -6.96 10.92 -2.58
C PRO A 165 -7.76 11.29 -1.32
N PRO A 166 -8.96 11.90 -1.47
CA PRO A 166 -9.81 12.19 -0.33
C PRO A 166 -10.10 10.97 0.54
N ALA A 167 -10.14 11.19 1.86
CA ALA A 167 -10.49 10.16 2.81
C ALA A 167 -11.98 9.80 2.71
N VAL A 168 -12.28 8.51 2.66
CA VAL A 168 -13.65 7.97 2.71
C VAL A 168 -14.24 8.22 4.10
N GLY A 169 -15.51 8.65 4.14
CA GLY A 169 -16.26 8.90 5.37
C GLY A 169 -16.70 10.36 5.57
N SER A 170 -17.71 10.55 6.42
CA SER A 170 -18.32 11.87 6.66
C SER A 170 -17.39 12.81 7.44
N SER A 171 -17.20 14.03 6.93
CA SER A 171 -16.48 15.09 7.66
C SER A 171 -17.21 15.56 8.92
N ARG A 172 -18.54 15.40 8.98
CA ARG A 172 -19.39 15.87 10.08
C ARG A 172 -19.28 15.01 11.34
N VAL A 173 -18.98 13.72 11.17
CA VAL A 173 -18.95 12.72 12.26
C VAL A 173 -17.57 12.04 12.34
N ALA A 174 -16.53 12.72 11.85
CA ALA A 174 -15.18 12.15 11.84
C ALA A 174 -14.62 12.03 13.27
N PRO A 175 -14.10 10.86 13.65
CA PRO A 175 -13.32 10.70 14.88
C PRO A 175 -12.16 11.70 14.96
N GLN A 176 -11.74 12.05 16.18
CA GLN A 176 -10.65 12.99 16.41
C GLN A 176 -9.34 12.54 15.73
N SER A 177 -9.02 11.24 15.83
CA SER A 177 -7.92 10.60 15.12
C SER A 177 -7.94 10.87 13.61
N THR A 178 -9.10 10.72 12.96
CA THR A 178 -9.26 10.99 11.53
C THR A 178 -9.02 12.45 11.18
N LYS A 179 -9.42 13.39 12.06
CA LYS A 179 -9.13 14.82 11.87
C LYS A 179 -7.63 15.10 11.96
N GLU A 180 -6.94 14.46 12.89
CA GLU A 180 -5.49 14.57 13.05
C GLU A 180 -4.74 14.00 11.83
N TRP A 181 -5.17 12.85 11.31
CA TRP A 181 -4.64 12.30 10.06
C TRP A 181 -4.87 13.22 8.86
N LYS A 182 -6.07 13.80 8.74
CA LYS A 182 -6.37 14.80 7.70
C LYS A 182 -5.49 16.04 7.84
N LEU A 183 -5.20 16.47 9.06
CA LEU A 183 -4.31 17.60 9.33
C LEU A 183 -2.87 17.26 8.93
N LYS A 184 -2.36 16.08 9.31
CA LYS A 184 -1.02 15.60 8.94
C LYS A 184 -0.83 15.54 7.43
N PHE A 185 -1.81 15.03 6.68
CA PHE A 185 -1.76 14.91 5.23
C PHE A 185 -2.43 16.06 4.46
N LYS A 186 -2.64 17.22 5.10
CA LYS A 186 -3.38 18.34 4.49
C LYS A 186 -2.79 18.78 3.15
N GLN A 187 -1.46 18.89 3.08
CA GLN A 187 -0.77 19.29 1.84
C GLN A 187 -0.94 18.23 0.75
N HIS A 188 -0.75 16.95 1.07
CA HIS A 188 -0.92 15.81 0.15
C HIS A 188 -2.35 15.72 -0.44
N LEU A 189 -3.37 15.95 0.40
CA LEU A 189 -4.78 16.00 -0.01
C LEU A 189 -5.08 17.20 -0.93
N THR A 190 -4.45 18.35 -0.63
CA THR A 190 -4.57 19.57 -1.45
C THR A 190 -3.95 19.36 -2.82
N LEU A 191 -2.77 18.76 -2.88
CA LEU A 191 -2.07 18.43 -4.12
C LEU A 191 -2.90 17.53 -5.03
N TYR A 192 -3.48 16.45 -4.50
CA TYR A 192 -4.37 15.57 -5.28
C TYR A 192 -5.53 16.36 -5.89
N SER A 193 -6.17 17.22 -5.09
CA SER A 193 -7.32 18.02 -5.54
C SER A 193 -6.93 19.01 -6.64
N GLN A 194 -5.72 19.57 -6.60
CA GLN A 194 -5.20 20.46 -7.62
C GLN A 194 -4.85 19.72 -8.91
N GLU A 195 -4.14 18.59 -8.81
CA GLU A 195 -3.76 17.80 -9.99
C GLU A 195 -4.99 17.22 -10.70
N VAL A 196 -6.01 16.75 -9.96
CA VAL A 196 -7.28 16.31 -10.56
C VAL A 196 -7.99 17.43 -11.31
N LYS A 197 -7.97 18.67 -10.79
CA LYS A 197 -8.54 19.83 -11.49
C LYS A 197 -7.77 20.15 -12.77
N ARG A 198 -6.43 20.08 -12.73
CA ARG A 198 -5.57 20.31 -13.90
C ARG A 198 -5.76 19.27 -15.00
N PHE A 199 -5.91 18.00 -14.65
CA PHE A 199 -6.12 16.92 -15.63
C PHE A 199 -7.52 16.89 -16.24
N LYS A 200 -8.51 17.55 -15.62
CA LYS A 200 -9.87 17.68 -16.13
C LYS A 200 -10.11 18.99 -16.89
N ALA A 201 -9.20 19.95 -16.80
CA ALA A 201 -9.23 21.22 -17.53
C ALA A 201 -8.60 21.05 -18.90
#